data_AF-A0A2V6JQU3-F1
#
_entry.id   AF-A0A2V6JQU3-F1
#
_cell.length_a   1.000
_cell.length_b   1.000
_cell.length_c   1.000
_cell.angle_alpha   90.00
_cell.angle_beta   90.00
_cell.angle_gamma   90.00
#
_symmetry.space_group_name_H-M   'P 1'
#
loop_
_entity.id
_entity.type
_entity.pdbx_description
1 polymer ?
#
loop_
_entity_poly.entity_id
_entity_poly.type
_entity_poly.pdbx_seq_one_letter_code
_entity_poly.pdbx_strand_id
1 'polypeptide(L)'
;SFDSFVHPNRDVIEAYLRELGTKLKIGGRGFIHHSNFGEYANSLRERLPEALAKPLIKAKILDWAHHRNPGMSADLFRVLCERNGLHCISQELVNWRGRRLIDCLSFFVRSDSTGQEATKMIRNP
;
A
#
# COMPACT_ATOMS: atom_id res chain seq x y z
N SER A 1 3.67 15.30 4.72
CA SER A 1 2.35 15.11 4.06
C SER A 1 2.03 13.63 4.09
N PHE A 2 0.75 13.23 4.14
CA PHE A 2 0.36 11.82 4.04
C PHE A 2 0.48 11.28 2.59
N ASP A 3 0.24 12.13 1.58
CA ASP A 3 0.37 11.77 0.16
C ASP A 3 1.82 11.42 -0.27
N SER A 4 2.84 11.76 0.53
CA SER A 4 4.24 11.56 0.14
C SER A 4 4.66 10.10 -0.02
N PHE A 5 4.04 9.14 0.68
CA PHE A 5 4.44 7.72 0.67
C PHE A 5 3.69 6.84 -0.34
N VAL A 6 2.81 7.42 -1.15
CA VAL A 6 2.07 6.70 -2.20
C VAL A 6 2.79 6.67 -3.56
N HIS A 7 3.85 7.47 -3.71
CA HIS A 7 4.64 7.62 -4.93
C HIS A 7 5.98 6.87 -4.94
N PRO A 8 6.72 6.71 -3.82
CA PRO A 8 8.05 6.11 -3.84
C PRO A 8 8.06 4.67 -4.36
N ASN A 9 9.19 4.29 -4.95
CA ASN A 9 9.44 2.92 -5.35
C ASN A 9 9.58 2.00 -4.13
N ARG A 10 9.42 0.69 -4.37
CA ARG A 10 9.46 -0.36 -3.34
C ARG A 10 10.73 -0.29 -2.47
N ASP A 11 11.89 -0.06 -3.09
CA ASP A 11 13.20 -0.01 -2.42
C ASP A 11 13.27 1.10 -1.36
N VAL A 12 12.66 2.26 -1.62
CA VAL A 12 12.54 3.35 -0.64
C VAL A 12 11.69 2.91 0.55
N ILE A 13 10.53 2.29 0.29
CA ILE A 13 9.63 1.80 1.35
C ILE A 13 10.30 0.68 2.17
N GLU A 14 11.01 -0.24 1.51
CA GLU A 14 11.78 -1.32 2.14
C GLU A 14 12.93 -0.78 2.99
N ALA A 15 13.63 0.28 2.56
CA ALA A 15 14.65 0.96 3.36
C ALA A 15 14.07 1.62 4.62
N TYR A 16 12.91 2.30 4.52
CA TYR A 16 12.23 2.87 5.69
C TYR A 16 11.75 1.79 6.67
N LEU A 17 11.19 0.68 6.19
CA LEU A 17 10.75 -0.43 7.05
C LEU A 17 11.94 -1.08 7.75
N ARG A 18 13.08 -1.24 7.07
CA ARG A 18 14.36 -1.70 7.67
C ARG A 18 14.83 -0.76 8.78
N GLU A 19 14.81 0.54 8.54
CA GLU A 19 15.19 1.51 9.57
C GLU A 19 14.25 1.44 10.78
N LEU A 20 12.92 1.44 10.56
CA LEU A 20 11.94 1.31 11.64
C LEU A 20 12.10 0.01 12.44
N GLY A 21 12.41 -1.12 11.77
CA GLY A 21 12.75 -2.40 12.39
C GLY A 21 13.96 -2.33 13.33
N THR A 22 14.91 -1.42 13.10
CA THR A 22 16.05 -1.19 14.01
C THR A 22 15.81 -0.11 15.05
N LYS A 23 15.04 0.95 14.71
CA LYS A 23 14.89 2.18 15.51
C LYS A 23 13.73 2.17 16.51
N LEU A 24 12.61 1.51 16.18
CA LEU A 24 11.51 1.34 17.13
C LEU A 24 11.97 0.45 18.30
N LYS A 25 11.47 0.66 19.51
CA LYS A 25 11.61 -0.35 20.59
C LYS A 25 10.72 -1.56 20.28
N ILE A 26 10.96 -2.72 20.89
CA ILE A 26 10.01 -3.84 20.86
C ILE A 26 8.66 -3.35 21.43
N GLY A 27 7.55 -3.70 20.78
CA GLY A 27 6.22 -3.15 21.06
C GLY A 27 5.97 -1.73 20.53
N GLY A 28 7.00 -1.06 20.00
CA GLY A 28 6.91 0.25 19.37
C GLY A 28 6.17 0.17 18.04
N ARG A 29 5.27 1.13 17.78
CA ARG A 29 4.31 1.07 16.67
C ARG A 29 4.60 2.11 15.59
N GLY A 30 4.17 1.81 14.37
CA GLY A 30 4.25 2.69 13.22
C GLY A 30 2.98 2.68 12.39
N PHE A 31 2.78 3.74 11.63
CA PHE A 31 1.66 3.93 10.71
C PHE A 31 2.18 4.52 9.40
N ILE A 32 1.86 3.90 8.27
CA ILE A 32 2.23 4.40 6.93
C ILE A 32 1.01 4.34 6.01
N HIS A 33 0.72 5.47 5.37
CA HIS A 33 -0.16 5.56 4.21
C HIS A 33 0.68 5.35 2.95
N HIS A 34 0.38 4.32 2.15
CA HIS A 34 1.11 3.98 0.93
C HIS A 34 0.18 3.58 -0.22
N SER A 35 0.76 3.41 -1.41
CA SER A 35 0.02 2.89 -2.58
C SER A 35 -0.42 1.44 -2.36
N ASN A 36 -1.63 1.13 -2.83
CA ASN A 36 -2.11 -0.23 -3.08
C ASN A 36 -2.28 -0.53 -4.58
N PHE A 37 -1.74 0.32 -5.46
CA PHE A 37 -2.03 0.25 -6.90
C PHE A 37 -1.50 -1.02 -7.58
N GLY A 38 -0.51 -1.70 -7.00
CA GLY A 38 -0.01 -3.00 -7.47
C GLY A 38 -1.07 -4.10 -7.51
N GLU A 39 -2.10 -4.02 -6.68
CA GLU A 39 -3.29 -4.90 -6.75
C GLU A 39 -3.99 -4.84 -8.12
N TYR A 40 -3.95 -3.68 -8.78
CA TYR A 40 -4.62 -3.41 -10.05
C TYR A 40 -3.68 -3.38 -11.26
N ALA A 41 -2.37 -3.41 -11.06
CA ALA A 41 -1.36 -3.21 -12.12
C ALA A 41 -1.47 -4.24 -13.26
N ASN A 42 -1.96 -5.45 -12.96
CA ASN A 42 -2.17 -6.51 -13.96
C ASN A 42 -3.59 -6.55 -14.57
N SER A 43 -4.50 -5.67 -14.15
CA SER A 43 -5.89 -5.68 -14.61
C SER A 43 -6.01 -5.32 -16.10
N LEU A 44 -7.04 -5.85 -16.77
CA LEU A 44 -7.34 -5.54 -18.18
C LEU A 44 -7.36 -4.03 -18.46
N ARG A 45 -7.87 -3.26 -17.50
CA ARG A 45 -7.92 -1.80 -17.54
C ARG A 45 -6.53 -1.16 -17.68
N GLU A 46 -5.57 -1.55 -16.85
CA GLU A 46 -4.22 -0.95 -16.87
C GLU A 46 -3.36 -1.48 -18.03
N ARG A 47 -3.86 -2.51 -18.75
CA ARG A 47 -3.33 -2.96 -20.04
C ARG A 47 -3.94 -2.22 -21.25
N LEU A 48 -4.96 -1.37 -21.06
CA LEU A 48 -5.53 -0.60 -22.16
C LEU A 48 -4.55 0.49 -22.62
N PRO A 49 -4.33 0.66 -23.95
CA PRO A 49 -3.63 1.80 -24.48
C PRO A 49 -4.21 3.12 -23.97
N GLU A 50 -3.34 4.08 -23.64
CA GLU A 50 -3.75 5.34 -23.00
C GLU A 50 -4.77 6.13 -23.83
N ALA A 51 -4.70 6.01 -25.17
CA ALA A 51 -5.65 6.58 -26.12
C ALA A 51 -7.09 6.05 -25.96
N LEU A 52 -7.25 4.78 -25.53
CA LEU A 52 -8.55 4.18 -25.22
C LEU A 52 -8.96 4.44 -23.77
N ALA A 53 -8.01 4.44 -22.84
CA ALA A 53 -8.29 4.69 -21.42
C ALA A 53 -8.74 6.14 -21.16
N LYS A 54 -8.07 7.15 -21.74
CA LYS A 54 -8.34 8.59 -21.49
C LYS A 54 -9.81 9.00 -21.71
N PRO A 55 -10.48 8.66 -22.82
CA PRO A 55 -11.91 8.97 -23.03
C PRO A 55 -12.81 8.31 -21.98
N LEU A 56 -12.57 7.03 -21.66
CA LEU A 56 -13.35 6.28 -20.67
C LEU A 56 -13.18 6.83 -19.25
N ILE A 57 -11.99 7.32 -18.91
CA ILE A 57 -11.74 8.03 -17.65
C ILE A 57 -12.48 9.37 -17.59
N LYS A 58 -12.43 10.16 -18.67
CA LYS A 58 -13.20 11.43 -18.77
C LYS A 58 -14.70 11.19 -18.66
N ALA A 59 -15.20 10.09 -19.20
CA ALA A 59 -16.59 9.65 -19.10
C ALA A 59 -16.97 9.04 -17.72
N LYS A 60 -16.05 9.00 -16.75
CA LYS A 60 -16.23 8.38 -15.42
C LYS A 60 -16.57 6.88 -15.44
N ILE A 61 -16.24 6.20 -16.54
CA ILE A 61 -16.31 4.73 -16.67
C ILE A 61 -15.09 4.10 -15.99
N LEU A 62 -13.95 4.80 -16.03
CA LEU A 62 -12.70 4.47 -15.36
C LEU A 62 -12.25 5.67 -14.45
N ASP A 63 -11.39 5.43 -13.46
CA ASP A 63 -11.23 6.34 -12.29
C ASP A 63 -10.03 7.32 -12.27
N TRP A 64 -9.04 7.21 -13.19
CA TRP A 64 -7.61 7.58 -12.97
C TRP A 64 -6.85 6.66 -11.98
N ALA A 65 -5.52 6.86 -11.87
CA ALA A 65 -4.60 6.16 -10.96
C ALA A 65 -3.86 7.09 -9.96
N HIS A 66 -4.09 8.41 -10.00
CA HIS A 66 -3.57 9.41 -9.04
C HIS A 66 -2.08 9.30 -8.67
N HIS A 67 -1.24 8.95 -9.66
CA HIS A 67 0.21 8.75 -9.52
C HIS A 67 0.61 7.79 -8.38
N ARG A 68 -0.28 6.87 -7.99
CA ARG A 68 -0.01 5.80 -7.03
C ARG A 68 0.99 4.82 -7.65
N ASN A 69 2.03 4.43 -6.91
CA ASN A 69 3.09 3.58 -7.45
C ASN A 69 2.57 2.15 -7.71
N PRO A 70 2.64 1.62 -8.95
CA PRO A 70 2.17 0.27 -9.28
C PRO A 70 3.06 -0.84 -8.70
N GLY A 71 4.28 -0.52 -8.24
CA GLY A 71 5.20 -1.44 -7.58
C GLY A 71 4.92 -1.67 -6.09
N MET A 72 3.80 -1.17 -5.54
CA MET A 72 3.41 -1.36 -4.15
C MET A 72 1.95 -1.81 -3.99
N SER A 73 1.74 -2.79 -3.10
CA SER A 73 0.44 -3.30 -2.67
C SER A 73 0.45 -3.50 -1.15
N ALA A 74 -0.74 -3.62 -0.54
CA ALA A 74 -0.89 -3.97 0.87
C ALA A 74 -0.17 -5.28 1.22
N ASP A 75 -0.32 -6.30 0.37
CA ASP A 75 0.26 -7.62 0.61
C ASP A 75 1.80 -7.60 0.51
N LEU A 76 2.35 -6.84 -0.45
CA LEU A 76 3.79 -6.61 -0.53
C LEU A 76 4.30 -5.83 0.70
N PHE A 77 3.60 -4.79 1.14
CA PHE A 77 3.96 -4.04 2.34
C PHE A 77 4.01 -4.94 3.58
N ARG A 78 3.02 -5.84 3.74
CA ARG A 78 2.97 -6.84 4.82
C ARG A 78 4.20 -7.77 4.81
N VAL A 79 4.57 -8.30 3.64
CA VAL A 79 5.80 -9.11 3.45
C VAL A 79 7.07 -8.32 3.76
N LEU A 80 7.11 -7.03 3.42
CA LEU A 80 8.26 -6.16 3.72
C LEU A 80 8.37 -5.82 5.21
N CYS A 81 7.24 -5.69 5.93
CA CYS A 81 7.25 -5.60 7.39
C CYS A 81 7.90 -6.83 8.01
N GLU A 82 7.41 -8.02 7.67
CA GLU A 82 7.84 -9.30 8.25
C GLU A 82 9.35 -9.51 8.09
N ARG A 83 9.88 -9.25 6.89
CA ARG A 83 11.32 -9.32 6.58
C ARG A 83 12.20 -8.36 7.40
N ASN A 84 11.62 -7.33 8.00
CA ASN A 84 12.34 -6.30 8.75
C ASN A 84 12.03 -6.33 10.27
N GLY A 85 11.49 -7.44 10.80
CA GLY A 85 11.15 -7.57 12.23
C GLY A 85 9.97 -6.69 12.66
N LEU A 86 9.11 -6.35 11.70
CA LEU A 86 7.86 -5.64 11.92
C LEU A 86 6.68 -6.57 11.62
N HIS A 87 5.60 -6.44 12.36
CA HIS A 87 4.36 -7.13 12.10
C HIS A 87 3.27 -6.14 11.76
N CYS A 88 2.61 -6.34 10.61
CA CYS A 88 1.47 -5.53 10.21
C CYS A 88 0.21 -6.02 10.93
N ILE A 89 -0.28 -5.20 11.88
CA ILE A 89 -1.44 -5.50 12.72
C ILE A 89 -2.73 -5.37 11.89
N SER A 90 -2.83 -4.29 11.11
CA SER A 90 -4.03 -4.01 10.33
C SER A 90 -3.72 -3.17 9.11
N GLN A 91 -4.48 -3.40 8.04
CA GLN A 91 -4.42 -2.63 6.80
C GLN A 91 -5.83 -2.21 6.39
N GLU A 92 -6.05 -0.91 6.26
CA GLU A 92 -7.28 -0.36 5.71
C GLU A 92 -7.05 0.01 4.25
N LEU A 93 -7.73 -0.70 3.36
CA LEU A 93 -7.76 -0.44 1.94
C LEU A 93 -8.81 0.63 1.66
N VAL A 94 -8.37 1.81 1.21
CA VAL A 94 -9.23 2.97 0.95
C VAL A 94 -9.18 3.36 -0.51
N ASN A 95 -10.27 3.90 -1.05
CA ASN A 95 -10.20 4.67 -2.29
C ASN A 95 -9.70 6.08 -2.00
N TRP A 96 -9.18 6.74 -3.03
CA TRP A 96 -8.93 8.18 -3.01
C TRP A 96 -10.03 8.94 -3.75
N ARG A 97 -10.24 8.54 -5.01
CA ARG A 97 -11.39 8.91 -5.84
C ARG A 97 -11.73 7.72 -6.74
N GLY A 98 -13.01 7.57 -7.06
CA GLY A 98 -13.49 6.44 -7.83
C GLY A 98 -13.58 5.14 -7.03
N ARG A 99 -13.70 4.00 -7.71
CA ARG A 99 -14.17 2.73 -7.12
C ARG A 99 -13.07 1.80 -6.61
N ARG A 100 -11.80 2.17 -6.83
CA ARG A 100 -10.65 1.29 -6.58
C ARG A 100 -9.95 1.68 -5.29
N LEU A 101 -9.63 0.67 -4.48
CA LEU A 101 -8.90 0.83 -3.23
C LEU A 101 -7.40 0.94 -3.53
N ILE A 102 -7.00 2.04 -4.17
CA ILE A 102 -5.64 2.28 -4.67
C ILE A 102 -4.67 2.82 -3.60
N ASP A 103 -5.17 3.03 -2.38
CA ASP A 103 -4.43 3.50 -1.23
C ASP A 103 -4.59 2.50 -0.08
N CYS A 104 -3.58 2.40 0.79
CA CYS A 104 -3.62 1.55 1.98
C CYS A 104 -3.03 2.28 3.18
N LEU A 105 -3.74 2.21 4.31
CA LEU A 105 -3.30 2.68 5.63
C LEU A 105 -2.84 1.46 6.44
N SER A 106 -1.54 1.29 6.58
CA SER A 106 -0.94 0.15 7.28
C SER A 106 -0.46 0.54 8.68
N PHE A 107 -0.96 -0.18 9.69
CA PHE A 107 -0.54 -0.06 11.08
C PHE A 107 0.28 -1.29 11.48
N PHE A 108 1.43 -1.08 12.10
CA PHE A 108 2.39 -2.14 12.40
C PHE A 108 3.11 -1.91 13.73
N VAL A 109 3.78 -2.95 14.21
CA VAL A 109 4.55 -2.97 15.46
C VAL A 109 5.89 -3.66 15.23
N ARG A 110 6.96 -3.18 15.87
CA ARG A 110 8.21 -3.94 15.96
C ARG A 110 8.02 -5.05 16.99
N SER A 111 8.26 -6.29 16.57
CA SER A 111 8.09 -7.47 17.42
C SER A 111 9.20 -8.47 17.14
N ASP A 112 9.65 -9.14 18.20
CA ASP A 112 10.59 -10.25 18.20
C ASP A 112 9.88 -11.62 18.21
N SER A 113 8.55 -11.65 18.31
CA SER A 113 7.77 -12.89 18.40
C SER A 113 7.40 -13.49 17.04
N THR A 114 7.51 -14.82 16.94
CA THR A 114 7.24 -15.62 15.73
C THR A 114 5.78 -16.05 15.57
N GLY A 115 4.94 -15.84 16.58
CA GLY A 115 3.53 -16.25 16.61
C GLY A 115 2.59 -15.06 16.75
N GLN A 116 2.48 -14.26 15.70
CA GLN A 116 1.59 -13.08 15.67
C GLN A 116 0.31 -13.37 14.90
N GLU A 117 -0.79 -12.72 15.29
CA GLU A 117 -2.10 -12.91 14.68
C GLU A 117 -2.11 -12.52 13.20
N ALA A 118 -3.12 -12.97 12.44
CA ALA A 118 -3.27 -12.57 11.05
C ALA A 118 -3.59 -11.07 10.93
N THR A 119 -2.94 -10.37 10.00
CA THR A 119 -3.18 -8.95 9.71
C THR A 119 -4.67 -8.69 9.45
N LYS A 120 -5.28 -7.80 10.23
CA LYS A 120 -6.69 -7.41 10.06
C LYS A 120 -6.86 -6.56 8.81
N MET A 121 -7.48 -7.13 7.78
CA MET A 121 -7.85 -6.41 6.57
C MET A 121 -9.19 -5.68 6.74
N ILE A 122 -9.22 -4.39 6.41
CA ILE A 122 -10.43 -3.55 6.35
C ILE A 122 -10.55 -3.02 4.92
N ARG A 123 -11.77 -2.92 4.39
CA ARG A 123 -12.06 -2.34 3.06
C ARG A 123 -13.07 -1.21 3.23
N ASN A 124 -12.68 0.00 2.87
CA ASN A 124 -13.45 1.23 3.04
C ASN A 124 -13.56 1.93 1.66
N PRO A 125 -14.60 1.59 0.87
CA PRO A 125 -14.77 2.02 -0.54
C PRO A 125 -15.57 3.31 -0.74
#